data_AF-A0A0C2V545-F1
#
_entry.id   AF-A0A0C2V545-F1
#
_cell.length_a   1.000
_cell.length_b   1.000
_cell.length_c   1.000
_cell.angle_alpha   90.00
_cell.angle_beta   90.00
_cell.angle_gamma   90.00
#
_symmetry.space_group_name_H-M   'P 1'
#
loop_
_entity.id
_entity.type
_entity.pdbx_description
1 polymer ?
#
loop_
_entity_poly.entity_id
_entity_poly.type
_entity_poly.pdbx_seq_one_letter_code
_entity_poly.pdbx_strand_id
1 'polypeptide(L)'
;MGRWLAIATALILLAAAPGLDLLLVPATPTGFWPSPTGFTVQSVVRGEAVYARHCRNCHGAEGRGDGPEASRLAVPPADLTAEHLWDHPDGDLFWWVSQGMTGVNGRSVMPGFADKLPEAERWEVIDFLHANAAAAEQARTGFWTHGFMVPDMMATCADGSRISLSGQRGKPIHIIVAGALGVAEGGTSPTFVIGGNSPSPSACMVGDPEARRALAITLGLNEDGIEGSQFLVSQEGWLLAHWHQGGAPAPDSLPFVAETLRNVCLTTTQNRHAPHR
;
A
#
# COMPACT_ATOMS: atom_id res chain seq x y z
N MET A 1 -14.66 -48.14 25.36
CA MET A 1 -13.91 -46.86 25.55
C MET A 1 -13.45 -46.22 24.24
N GLY A 2 -13.00 -46.97 23.23
CA GLY A 2 -12.51 -46.38 21.96
C GLY A 2 -13.51 -45.53 21.16
N ARG A 3 -14.81 -45.85 21.16
CA ARG A 3 -15.83 -45.07 20.44
C ARG A 3 -16.05 -43.67 21.01
N TRP A 4 -15.99 -43.51 22.33
CA TRP A 4 -16.16 -42.21 23.00
C TRP A 4 -14.93 -41.32 22.84
N LEU A 5 -13.73 -41.93 22.84
CA LEU A 5 -12.49 -41.24 22.50
C LEU A 5 -12.51 -40.74 21.05
N ALA A 6 -12.91 -41.57 20.08
CA ALA A 6 -12.99 -41.17 18.68
C ALA A 6 -14.01 -40.02 18.45
N ILE A 7 -15.17 -40.06 19.12
CA ILE A 7 -16.17 -38.99 19.05
C ILE A 7 -15.63 -37.69 19.66
N ALA A 8 -14.97 -37.77 20.82
CA ALA A 8 -14.36 -36.60 21.45
C ALA A 8 -13.25 -35.99 20.58
N THR A 9 -12.39 -36.81 19.96
CA THR A 9 -11.35 -36.34 19.03
C THR A 9 -11.94 -35.70 17.78
N ALA A 10 -13.01 -36.28 17.20
CA ALA A 10 -13.68 -35.70 16.04
C ALA A 10 -14.35 -34.35 16.36
N LEU A 11 -14.99 -34.23 17.52
CA LEU A 11 -15.60 -32.96 17.96
C LEU A 11 -14.55 -31.89 18.26
N ILE A 12 -13.39 -32.26 18.83
CA ILE A 12 -12.27 -31.34 19.05
C ILE A 12 -11.69 -30.88 17.71
N LEU A 13 -11.50 -31.77 16.74
CA LEU A 13 -11.01 -31.40 15.40
C LEU A 13 -11.99 -30.48 14.65
N LEU A 14 -13.29 -30.70 14.79
CA LEU A 14 -14.32 -29.88 14.16
C LEU A 14 -14.44 -28.49 14.82
N ALA A 15 -14.36 -28.43 16.16
CA ALA A 15 -14.40 -27.18 16.91
C ALA A 15 -13.08 -26.39 16.84
N ALA A 16 -11.97 -27.06 16.57
CA ALA A 16 -10.64 -26.46 16.38
C ALA A 16 -10.29 -26.18 14.92
N ALA A 17 -11.27 -26.25 13.99
CA ALA A 17 -11.12 -25.84 12.61
C ALA A 17 -11.67 -24.42 12.41
N PRO A 18 -10.97 -23.35 12.82
CA PRO A 18 -11.35 -22.00 12.44
C PRO A 18 -11.29 -21.88 10.90
N GLY A 19 -12.30 -21.28 10.30
CA GLY A 19 -12.27 -20.91 8.88
C GLY A 19 -12.85 -21.92 7.88
N LEU A 20 -13.68 -22.90 8.29
CA LEU A 20 -14.50 -23.67 7.33
C LEU A 20 -15.41 -22.75 6.48
N ASP A 21 -15.77 -21.57 7.00
CA ASP A 21 -16.52 -20.54 6.26
C ASP A 21 -15.76 -20.04 5.02
N LEU A 22 -14.42 -20.03 5.03
CA LEU A 22 -13.61 -19.66 3.86
C LEU A 22 -13.73 -20.66 2.70
N LEU A 23 -14.16 -21.90 2.97
CA LEU A 23 -14.46 -22.89 1.93
C LEU A 23 -15.86 -22.69 1.34
N LEU A 24 -16.70 -21.85 1.96
CA LEU A 24 -18.08 -21.58 1.55
C LEU A 24 -18.23 -20.23 0.86
N VAL A 25 -17.26 -19.32 1.00
CA VAL A 25 -17.23 -18.06 0.24
C VAL A 25 -16.68 -18.35 -1.16
N PRO A 26 -17.43 -18.03 -2.24
CA PRO A 26 -16.91 -18.17 -3.59
C PRO A 26 -15.70 -17.25 -3.79
N ALA A 27 -14.53 -17.83 -4.02
CA ALA A 27 -13.36 -17.07 -4.44
C ALA A 27 -13.57 -16.52 -5.86
N THR A 28 -13.08 -15.30 -6.13
CA THR A 28 -13.04 -14.83 -7.51
C THR A 28 -12.00 -15.64 -8.30
N PRO A 29 -12.17 -15.82 -9.63
CA PRO A 29 -11.20 -16.56 -10.45
C PRO A 29 -9.77 -16.01 -10.40
N THR A 30 -9.62 -14.72 -10.10
CA THR A 30 -8.33 -14.05 -10.02
C THR A 30 -7.87 -13.78 -8.60
N GLY A 31 -8.58 -14.24 -7.56
CA GLY A 31 -8.29 -13.88 -6.15
C GLY A 31 -6.88 -14.21 -5.67
N PHE A 32 -6.21 -15.19 -6.30
CA PHE A 32 -4.81 -15.57 -6.00
C PHE A 32 -3.78 -15.01 -7.00
N TRP A 33 -4.20 -14.18 -7.95
CA TRP A 33 -3.28 -13.58 -8.93
C TRP A 33 -2.45 -12.49 -8.26
N PRO A 34 -1.11 -12.59 -8.30
CA PRO A 34 -0.28 -11.49 -7.85
C PRO A 34 -0.32 -10.35 -8.88
N SER A 35 -0.26 -9.11 -8.40
CA SER A 35 -0.07 -7.96 -9.29
C SER A 35 1.28 -8.07 -10.01
N PRO A 36 1.31 -8.01 -11.36
CA PRO A 36 2.55 -8.10 -12.14
C PRO A 36 3.31 -6.77 -12.19
N THR A 37 2.75 -5.70 -11.62
CA THR A 37 3.30 -4.33 -11.74
C THR A 37 4.55 -4.12 -10.90
N GLY A 38 4.76 -4.96 -9.87
CA GLY A 38 5.82 -4.76 -8.88
C GLY A 38 5.60 -3.54 -7.97
N PHE A 39 4.40 -2.94 -8.02
CA PHE A 39 4.06 -1.73 -7.27
C PHE A 39 5.08 -0.59 -7.51
N THR A 40 5.50 -0.37 -8.76
CA THR A 40 6.51 0.68 -9.05
C THR A 40 5.93 2.09 -8.96
N VAL A 41 6.81 3.08 -8.79
CA VAL A 41 6.44 4.51 -8.84
C VAL A 41 5.69 4.88 -10.12
N GLN A 42 6.08 4.34 -11.29
CA GLN A 42 5.34 4.58 -12.54
C GLN A 42 3.97 3.91 -12.56
N SER A 43 3.83 2.75 -11.93
CA SER A 43 2.55 2.05 -11.86
C SER A 43 1.54 2.86 -11.06
N VAL A 44 1.95 3.35 -9.89
CA VAL A 44 1.13 4.22 -9.02
C VAL A 44 0.71 5.49 -9.76
N VAL A 45 1.63 6.19 -10.43
CA VAL A 45 1.29 7.45 -11.14
C VAL A 45 0.42 7.20 -12.37
N ARG A 46 0.64 6.11 -13.12
CA ARG A 46 -0.24 5.76 -14.24
C ARG A 46 -1.63 5.37 -13.75
N GLY A 47 -1.70 4.66 -12.63
CA GLY A 47 -2.93 4.31 -11.92
C GLY A 47 -3.75 5.53 -11.51
N GLU A 48 -3.10 6.59 -11.02
CA GLU A 48 -3.76 7.87 -10.71
C GLU A 48 -4.48 8.42 -11.94
N ALA A 49 -3.81 8.41 -13.09
CA ALA A 49 -4.39 8.92 -14.34
C ALA A 49 -5.58 8.05 -14.81
N VAL A 50 -5.50 6.72 -14.65
CA VAL A 50 -6.62 5.80 -14.92
C VAL A 50 -7.80 6.10 -13.99
N TYR A 51 -7.54 6.22 -12.69
CA TYR A 51 -8.54 6.53 -11.68
C TYR A 51 -9.30 7.83 -12.00
N ALA A 52 -8.55 8.89 -12.30
CA ALA A 52 -9.10 10.21 -12.60
C ALA A 52 -10.03 10.19 -13.82
N ARG A 53 -9.74 9.35 -14.84
CA ARG A 53 -10.54 9.24 -16.06
C ARG A 53 -11.76 8.32 -15.90
N HIS A 54 -11.64 7.24 -15.14
CA HIS A 54 -12.60 6.13 -15.21
C HIS A 54 -13.37 5.87 -13.90
N CYS A 55 -12.78 6.19 -12.75
CA CYS A 55 -13.31 5.79 -11.44
C CYS A 55 -13.91 6.97 -10.67
N ARG A 56 -13.29 8.15 -10.78
CA ARG A 56 -13.60 9.37 -10.01
C ARG A 56 -15.08 9.81 -10.07
N ASN A 57 -15.76 9.64 -11.20
CA ASN A 57 -17.14 10.12 -11.35
C ASN A 57 -18.13 9.45 -10.38
N CYS A 58 -17.85 8.21 -9.97
CA CYS A 58 -18.64 7.50 -8.97
C CYS A 58 -17.95 7.49 -7.61
N HIS A 59 -16.64 7.22 -7.58
CA HIS A 59 -15.91 7.03 -6.31
C HIS A 59 -15.38 8.33 -5.68
N GLY A 60 -15.54 9.48 -6.34
CA GLY A 60 -15.03 10.77 -5.82
C GLY A 60 -13.60 11.06 -6.23
N ALA A 61 -13.13 12.28 -6.00
CA ALA A 61 -11.74 12.64 -6.30
C ALA A 61 -10.76 11.97 -5.33
N GLU A 62 -11.18 11.83 -4.07
CA GLU A 62 -10.38 11.24 -2.98
C GLU A 62 -10.65 9.74 -2.79
N GLY A 63 -11.57 9.13 -3.54
CA GLY A 63 -11.93 7.73 -3.35
C GLY A 63 -13.00 7.43 -2.30
N ARG A 64 -13.64 8.44 -1.72
CA ARG A 64 -14.60 8.28 -0.59
C ARG A 64 -15.98 7.75 -0.96
N GLY A 65 -16.22 7.42 -2.23
CA GLY A 65 -17.54 6.98 -2.69
C GLY A 65 -18.55 8.12 -2.88
N ASP A 66 -18.08 9.37 -2.90
CA ASP A 66 -18.86 10.61 -2.93
C ASP A 66 -18.78 11.33 -4.28
N GLY A 67 -18.54 10.58 -5.37
CA GLY A 67 -18.47 11.14 -6.72
C GLY A 67 -19.79 11.80 -7.15
N PRO A 68 -19.75 12.68 -8.16
CA PRO A 68 -20.93 13.41 -8.64
C PRO A 68 -22.08 12.48 -9.06
N GLU A 69 -21.80 11.26 -9.52
CA GLU A 69 -22.81 10.28 -9.90
C GLU A 69 -23.24 9.36 -8.73
N ALA A 70 -22.56 9.39 -7.59
CA ALA A 70 -22.80 8.49 -6.46
C ALA A 70 -24.26 8.53 -5.98
N SER A 71 -24.84 9.73 -5.86
CA SER A 71 -26.22 9.95 -5.43
C SER A 71 -27.29 9.38 -6.38
N ARG A 72 -26.91 9.07 -7.64
CA ARG A 72 -27.81 8.51 -8.66
C ARG A 72 -27.77 6.99 -8.72
N LEU A 73 -26.82 6.36 -8.03
CA LEU A 73 -26.67 4.91 -8.01
C LEU A 73 -27.59 4.30 -6.95
N ALA A 74 -28.15 3.13 -7.25
CA ALA A 74 -29.03 2.41 -6.32
C ALA A 74 -28.28 1.88 -5.09
N VAL A 75 -26.97 1.66 -5.23
CA VAL A 75 -26.05 1.28 -4.16
C VAL A 75 -24.95 2.33 -4.12
N PRO A 76 -24.70 2.97 -2.96
CA PRO A 76 -23.57 3.90 -2.82
C PRO A 76 -22.25 3.22 -3.17
N PRO A 77 -21.36 3.86 -3.95
CA PRO A 77 -20.02 3.35 -4.18
C PRO A 77 -19.25 3.18 -2.86
N ALA A 78 -18.41 2.15 -2.78
CA ALA A 78 -17.58 1.94 -1.61
C ALA A 78 -16.56 3.09 -1.44
N ASP A 79 -16.26 3.41 -0.19
CA ASP A 79 -15.14 4.27 0.20
C ASP A 79 -13.83 3.48 0.02
N LEU A 80 -13.12 3.74 -1.07
CA LEU A 80 -11.85 3.12 -1.43
C LEU A 80 -10.66 3.61 -0.58
N THR A 81 -10.91 4.36 0.50
CA THR A 81 -9.92 4.79 1.49
C THR A 81 -10.13 4.18 2.88
N ALA A 82 -11.16 3.34 3.01
CA ALA A 82 -11.51 2.66 4.25
C ALA A 82 -10.76 1.33 4.41
N GLU A 83 -10.81 0.78 5.63
CA GLU A 83 -10.06 -0.42 6.05
C GLU A 83 -10.32 -1.64 5.15
N HIS A 84 -11.56 -1.80 4.66
CA HIS A 84 -11.93 -2.95 3.81
C HIS A 84 -11.11 -3.08 2.52
N LEU A 85 -10.50 -2.00 2.01
CA LEU A 85 -9.62 -2.10 0.85
C LEU A 85 -8.44 -3.05 1.13
N TRP A 86 -7.90 -3.00 2.35
CA TRP A 86 -6.77 -3.84 2.78
C TRP A 86 -7.17 -5.29 3.07
N ASP A 87 -8.46 -5.54 3.32
CA ASP A 87 -9.01 -6.88 3.58
C ASP A 87 -9.25 -7.68 2.28
N HIS A 88 -9.08 -7.04 1.12
CA HIS A 88 -9.29 -7.67 -0.17
C HIS A 88 -7.96 -7.98 -0.87
N PRO A 89 -7.73 -9.23 -1.31
CA PRO A 89 -6.62 -9.55 -2.18
C PRO A 89 -6.63 -8.71 -3.46
N ASP A 90 -5.46 -8.29 -3.95
CA ASP A 90 -5.36 -7.52 -5.20
C ASP A 90 -6.05 -8.22 -6.38
N GLY A 91 -6.01 -9.55 -6.40
CA GLY A 91 -6.69 -10.38 -7.37
C GLY A 91 -8.23 -10.24 -7.37
N ASP A 92 -8.83 -10.00 -6.20
CA ASP A 92 -10.26 -9.73 -6.09
C ASP A 92 -10.59 -8.31 -6.56
N LEU A 93 -9.76 -7.32 -6.19
CA LEU A 93 -9.87 -5.95 -6.69
C LEU A 93 -9.77 -5.93 -8.23
N PHE A 94 -8.81 -6.67 -8.79
CA PHE A 94 -8.66 -6.84 -10.22
C PHE A 94 -9.90 -7.47 -10.84
N TRP A 95 -10.47 -8.51 -10.23
CA TRP A 95 -11.72 -9.10 -10.73
C TRP A 95 -12.84 -8.07 -10.82
N TRP A 96 -13.07 -7.29 -9.76
CA TRP A 96 -14.15 -6.30 -9.72
C TRP A 96 -13.94 -5.15 -10.69
N VAL A 97 -12.71 -4.64 -10.83
CA VAL A 97 -12.38 -3.65 -11.86
C VAL A 97 -12.64 -4.23 -13.25
N SER A 98 -12.31 -5.49 -13.46
CA SER A 98 -12.41 -6.16 -14.77
C SER A 98 -13.86 -6.46 -15.18
N GLN A 99 -14.59 -7.13 -14.30
CA GLN A 99 -15.90 -7.71 -14.58
C GLN A 99 -17.06 -6.85 -14.05
N GLY A 100 -16.75 -5.86 -13.21
CA GLY A 100 -17.75 -5.09 -12.49
C GLY A 100 -18.31 -5.87 -11.31
N MET A 101 -19.37 -5.32 -10.73
CA MET A 101 -20.08 -5.90 -9.60
C MET A 101 -21.58 -5.88 -9.84
N THR A 102 -22.26 -6.91 -9.36
CA THR A 102 -23.73 -7.03 -9.40
C THR A 102 -24.30 -7.01 -7.99
N GLY A 103 -25.35 -6.21 -7.78
CA GLY A 103 -26.08 -6.19 -6.52
C GLY A 103 -26.98 -7.42 -6.33
N VAL A 104 -27.58 -7.55 -5.14
CA VAL A 104 -28.47 -8.66 -4.77
C VAL A 104 -29.68 -8.86 -5.69
N ASN A 105 -30.06 -7.81 -6.43
CA ASN A 105 -31.15 -7.84 -7.40
C ASN A 105 -30.70 -8.22 -8.82
N GLY A 106 -29.44 -8.64 -8.99
CA GLY A 106 -28.83 -9.00 -10.26
C GLY A 106 -28.50 -7.83 -11.19
N ARG A 107 -28.70 -6.58 -10.76
CA ARG A 107 -28.34 -5.40 -11.56
C ARG A 107 -26.87 -5.02 -11.34
N SER A 108 -26.21 -4.55 -12.38
CA SER A 108 -24.86 -3.99 -12.27
C SER A 108 -24.87 -2.77 -11.34
N VAL A 109 -24.03 -2.82 -10.31
CA VAL A 109 -23.78 -1.72 -9.35
C VAL A 109 -22.43 -1.05 -9.61
N MET A 110 -21.52 -1.76 -10.28
CA MET A 110 -20.28 -1.23 -10.83
C MET A 110 -20.08 -1.82 -12.23
N PRO A 111 -19.78 -1.02 -13.26
CA PRO A 111 -19.47 -1.54 -14.59
C PRO A 111 -18.11 -2.23 -14.60
N GLY A 112 -17.96 -3.26 -15.43
CA GLY A 112 -16.65 -3.84 -15.75
C GLY A 112 -15.87 -2.98 -16.76
N PHE A 113 -14.54 -3.03 -16.66
CA PHE A 113 -13.63 -2.27 -17.50
C PHE A 113 -12.74 -3.12 -18.41
N ALA A 114 -12.90 -4.45 -18.44
CA ALA A 114 -12.08 -5.33 -19.28
C ALA A 114 -12.12 -4.97 -20.79
N ASP A 115 -13.26 -4.46 -21.28
CA ASP A 115 -13.41 -4.04 -22.69
C ASP A 115 -12.93 -2.60 -22.95
N LYS A 116 -12.55 -1.86 -21.90
CA LYS A 116 -12.18 -0.44 -21.98
C LYS A 116 -10.73 -0.17 -21.61
N LEU A 117 -10.18 -0.98 -20.70
CA LEU A 117 -8.85 -0.81 -20.14
C LEU A 117 -8.01 -2.06 -20.42
N PRO A 118 -6.78 -1.89 -20.94
CA PRO A 118 -5.80 -2.97 -20.95
C PRO A 118 -5.61 -3.57 -19.55
N GLU A 119 -5.17 -4.83 -19.50
CA GLU A 119 -4.87 -5.50 -18.22
C GLU A 119 -3.90 -4.73 -17.34
N ALA A 120 -2.83 -4.17 -17.92
CA ALA A 120 -1.85 -3.38 -17.19
C ALA A 120 -2.50 -2.18 -16.48
N GLU A 121 -3.36 -1.43 -17.15
CA GLU A 121 -4.04 -0.25 -16.56
C GLU A 121 -5.00 -0.64 -15.41
N ARG A 122 -5.57 -1.85 -15.46
CA ARG A 122 -6.43 -2.37 -14.39
C ARG A 122 -5.63 -2.76 -13.14
N TRP A 123 -4.39 -3.22 -13.29
CA TRP A 123 -3.48 -3.41 -12.16
C TRP A 123 -2.90 -2.09 -11.64
N GLU A 124 -2.52 -1.19 -12.55
CA GLU A 124 -1.97 0.13 -12.21
C GLU A 124 -2.97 0.94 -11.36
N VAL A 125 -4.28 0.92 -11.69
CA VAL A 125 -5.27 1.62 -10.86
C VAL A 125 -5.35 1.04 -9.44
N ILE A 126 -5.16 -0.27 -9.25
CA ILE A 126 -5.14 -0.89 -7.92
C ILE A 126 -3.93 -0.43 -7.12
N ASP A 127 -2.77 -0.30 -7.76
CA ASP A 127 -1.58 0.27 -7.11
C ASP A 127 -1.83 1.71 -6.64
N PHE A 128 -2.53 2.51 -7.44
CA PHE A 128 -2.98 3.84 -7.02
C PHE A 128 -3.97 3.79 -5.84
N LEU A 129 -4.92 2.85 -5.84
CA LEU A 129 -5.90 2.72 -4.74
C LEU A 129 -5.18 2.47 -3.41
N HIS A 130 -4.19 1.57 -3.38
CA HIS A 130 -3.36 1.32 -2.21
C HIS A 130 -2.61 2.57 -1.75
N ALA A 131 -1.95 3.28 -2.68
CA ALA A 131 -1.24 4.51 -2.34
C ALA A 131 -2.16 5.61 -1.79
N ASN A 132 -3.34 5.78 -2.39
CA ASN A 132 -4.34 6.76 -1.96
C ASN A 132 -4.98 6.39 -0.61
N ALA A 133 -5.24 5.10 -0.36
CA ALA A 133 -5.73 4.63 0.93
C ALA A 133 -4.70 4.83 2.04
N ALA A 134 -3.40 4.62 1.75
CA ALA A 134 -2.32 4.91 2.69
C ALA A 134 -2.26 6.39 3.06
N ALA A 135 -2.47 7.30 2.10
CA ALA A 135 -2.56 8.73 2.37
C ALA A 135 -3.76 9.10 3.26
N ALA A 136 -4.93 8.56 2.94
CA ALA A 136 -6.13 8.80 3.72
C ALA A 136 -6.00 8.29 5.15
N GLU A 137 -5.36 7.12 5.35
CA GLU A 137 -5.03 6.62 6.67
C GLU A 137 -4.10 7.58 7.41
N GLN A 138 -2.96 7.93 6.80
CA GLN A 138 -2.00 8.87 7.37
C GLN A 138 -2.64 10.20 7.77
N ALA A 139 -3.55 10.73 6.95
CA ALA A 139 -4.28 11.96 7.26
C ALA A 139 -5.25 11.81 8.43
N ARG A 140 -5.87 10.63 8.62
CA ARG A 140 -6.82 10.37 9.72
C ARG A 140 -6.14 10.09 11.05
N THR A 141 -5.06 9.30 11.04
CA THR A 141 -4.46 8.72 12.26
C THR A 141 -3.10 9.34 12.59
N GLY A 142 -2.41 9.94 11.62
CA GLY A 142 -1.03 10.40 11.74
C GLY A 142 0.02 9.30 11.59
N PHE A 143 -0.39 8.04 11.37
CA PHE A 143 0.49 6.89 11.18
C PHE A 143 -0.20 5.76 10.40
N TRP A 144 0.53 5.01 9.60
CA TRP A 144 0.00 3.83 8.92
C TRP A 144 -0.21 2.68 9.90
N THR A 145 -1.45 2.18 9.98
CA THR A 145 -1.76 1.00 10.80
C THR A 145 -1.71 -0.29 10.01
N HIS A 146 -1.90 -0.18 8.69
CA HIS A 146 -1.71 -1.28 7.76
C HIS A 146 -0.27 -1.25 7.26
N GLY A 147 0.30 -2.43 7.02
CA GLY A 147 1.52 -2.53 6.25
C GLY A 147 1.23 -1.99 4.86
N PHE A 148 1.75 -0.81 4.55
CA PHE A 148 1.72 -0.25 3.20
C PHE A 148 3.13 -0.29 2.61
N MET A 149 3.29 -1.04 1.52
CA MET A 149 4.57 -1.16 0.83
C MET A 149 4.94 0.17 0.20
N VAL A 150 6.21 0.56 0.26
CA VAL A 150 6.68 1.71 -0.50
C VAL A 150 6.67 1.39 -2.00
N PRO A 151 6.23 2.31 -2.88
CA PRO A 151 6.37 2.15 -4.31
C PRO A 151 7.82 1.86 -4.72
N ASP A 152 8.05 0.78 -5.47
CA ASP A 152 9.40 0.38 -5.87
C ASP A 152 9.99 1.39 -6.86
N MET A 153 11.28 1.64 -6.70
CA MET A 153 12.02 2.63 -7.49
C MET A 153 13.47 2.21 -7.69
N MET A 154 14.02 2.63 -8.83
CA MET A 154 15.42 2.40 -9.17
C MET A 154 16.29 3.58 -8.74
N ALA A 155 17.45 3.28 -8.16
CA ALA A 155 18.46 4.26 -7.80
C ALA A 155 19.85 3.88 -8.33
N THR A 156 20.68 4.91 -8.54
CA THR A 156 22.08 4.78 -8.92
C THR A 156 22.96 5.26 -7.78
N CYS A 157 23.85 4.40 -7.29
CA CYS A 157 24.74 4.70 -6.16
C CYS A 157 26.07 5.31 -6.63
N ALA A 158 26.85 5.86 -5.68
CA ALA A 158 28.12 6.52 -5.98
C ALA A 158 29.17 5.60 -6.66
N ASP A 159 29.09 4.29 -6.44
CA ASP A 159 29.93 3.27 -7.09
C ASP A 159 29.47 2.90 -8.52
N GLY A 160 28.39 3.53 -9.01
CA GLY A 160 27.78 3.26 -10.32
C GLY A 160 26.84 2.06 -10.35
N SER A 161 26.65 1.36 -9.22
CA SER A 161 25.68 0.28 -9.12
C SER A 161 24.25 0.81 -9.27
N ARG A 162 23.39 0.01 -9.90
CA ARG A 162 21.95 0.26 -9.98
C ARG A 162 21.23 -0.71 -9.08
N ILE A 163 20.42 -0.19 -8.16
CA ILE A 163 19.67 -0.96 -7.17
C ILE A 163 18.18 -0.61 -7.25
N SER A 164 17.31 -1.56 -6.95
CA SER A 164 15.89 -1.28 -6.65
C SER A 164 15.69 -1.20 -5.14
N LEU A 165 14.69 -0.44 -4.69
CA LEU A 165 14.27 -0.41 -3.29
C LEU A 165 13.86 -1.82 -2.82
N SER A 166 13.06 -2.52 -3.63
CA SER A 166 12.65 -3.91 -3.37
C SER A 166 13.83 -4.87 -3.21
N GLY A 167 14.93 -4.63 -3.94
CA GLY A 167 16.16 -5.41 -3.85
C GLY A 167 16.99 -5.13 -2.59
N GLN A 168 16.68 -4.07 -1.85
CA GLN A 168 17.33 -3.73 -0.57
C GLN A 168 16.56 -4.23 0.66
N ARG A 169 15.47 -4.99 0.47
CA ARG A 169 14.75 -5.66 1.56
C ARG A 169 15.71 -6.54 2.38
N GLY A 170 15.38 -6.72 3.66
CA GLY A 170 16.24 -7.30 4.69
C GLY A 170 17.06 -6.26 5.46
N LYS A 171 17.01 -4.98 5.07
CA LYS A 171 17.59 -3.85 5.79
C LYS A 171 16.57 -2.72 5.86
N PRO A 172 16.54 -1.93 6.94
CA PRO A 172 15.74 -0.71 6.95
C PRO A 172 16.29 0.25 5.90
N ILE A 173 15.40 0.95 5.21
CA ILE A 173 15.75 1.85 4.10
C ILE A 173 15.35 3.27 4.50
N HIS A 174 16.20 4.23 4.21
CA HIS A 174 15.93 5.65 4.39
C HIS A 174 15.65 6.27 3.02
N ILE A 175 14.56 7.02 2.89
CA ILE A 175 14.26 7.77 1.66
C ILE A 175 14.21 9.25 1.99
N ILE A 176 14.86 10.06 1.17
CA ILE A 176 14.92 11.51 1.31
C ILE A 176 14.37 12.12 0.02
N VAL A 177 13.38 12.99 0.15
CA VAL A 177 12.96 13.87 -0.94
C VAL A 177 13.70 15.19 -0.77
N ALA A 178 14.58 15.49 -1.72
CA ALA A 178 15.45 16.67 -1.67
C ALA A 178 14.63 17.95 -1.47
N GLY A 179 15.23 18.95 -0.80
CA GLY A 179 14.62 20.24 -0.48
C GLY A 179 14.49 20.55 1.02
N ALA A 180 14.77 19.58 1.90
CA ALA A 180 14.95 19.84 3.34
C ALA A 180 16.39 20.29 3.64
N LEU A 181 16.52 21.33 4.47
CA LEU A 181 17.78 21.73 5.08
C LEU A 181 18.10 20.81 6.28
N GLY A 182 19.36 20.43 6.46
CA GLY A 182 19.80 19.67 7.63
C GLY A 182 19.43 18.19 7.64
N VAL A 183 19.13 17.61 6.47
CA VAL A 183 18.97 16.16 6.34
C VAL A 183 20.33 15.49 6.51
N ALA A 184 20.44 14.64 7.53
CA ALA A 184 21.62 13.81 7.69
C ALA A 184 21.51 12.61 6.75
N GLU A 185 22.44 12.51 5.80
CA GLU A 185 22.64 11.32 4.99
C GLU A 185 23.72 10.43 5.63
N GLY A 186 23.61 9.11 5.45
CA GLY A 186 24.63 8.16 5.89
C GLY A 186 24.13 7.06 6.82
N GLY A 187 25.05 6.54 7.64
CA GLY A 187 24.80 5.36 8.47
C GLY A 187 24.83 4.04 7.70
N THR A 188 24.27 2.99 8.31
CA THR A 188 24.32 1.62 7.78
C THR A 188 23.12 1.24 6.92
N SER A 189 22.10 2.10 6.87
CA SER A 189 20.87 1.88 6.11
C SER A 189 21.02 2.41 4.68
N PRO A 190 20.65 1.65 3.64
CA PRO A 190 20.58 2.18 2.28
C PRO A 190 19.75 3.46 2.23
N THR A 191 20.31 4.53 1.67
CA THR A 191 19.67 5.83 1.58
C THR A 191 19.34 6.16 0.13
N PHE A 192 18.07 6.36 -0.18
CA PHE A 192 17.55 6.73 -1.50
C PHE A 192 17.22 8.21 -1.52
N VAL A 193 17.80 8.97 -2.44
CA VAL A 193 17.59 10.42 -2.54
C VAL A 193 16.84 10.75 -3.84
N ILE A 194 15.68 11.39 -3.70
CA ILE A 194 14.81 11.78 -4.81
C ILE A 194 15.01 13.26 -5.09
N GLY A 195 15.60 13.57 -6.25
CA GLY A 195 16.00 14.92 -6.65
C GLY A 195 17.30 15.40 -5.99
N GLY A 196 17.65 16.68 -6.18
CA GLY A 196 18.91 17.27 -5.71
C GLY A 196 20.08 17.05 -6.68
N ASN A 197 21.23 17.69 -6.37
CA ASN A 197 22.37 17.76 -7.31
C ASN A 197 23.56 16.86 -6.95
N SER A 198 23.66 16.34 -5.71
CA SER A 198 24.79 15.49 -5.30
C SER A 198 24.44 14.70 -4.03
N PRO A 199 24.24 13.38 -4.10
CA PRO A 199 24.09 12.54 -2.92
C PRO A 199 25.45 12.45 -2.20
N SER A 200 25.42 12.20 -0.89
CA SER A 200 26.59 11.71 -0.17
C SER A 200 27.12 10.41 -0.80
N PRO A 201 28.41 10.06 -0.60
CA PRO A 201 28.97 8.81 -1.12
C PRO A 201 28.23 7.53 -0.66
N SER A 202 27.49 7.61 0.44
CA SER A 202 26.70 6.51 1.02
C SER A 202 25.26 6.44 0.52
N ALA A 203 24.81 7.41 -0.29
CA ALA A 203 23.44 7.49 -0.78
C ALA A 203 23.34 7.17 -2.29
N CYS A 204 22.15 6.76 -2.71
CA CYS A 204 21.83 6.41 -4.08
C CYS A 204 20.76 7.36 -4.62
N MET A 205 21.01 7.93 -5.80
CA MET A 205 20.08 8.85 -6.46
C MET A 205 18.99 8.10 -7.18
N VAL A 206 17.74 8.42 -6.88
CA VAL A 206 16.58 7.96 -7.63
C VAL A 206 16.49 8.73 -8.94
N GLY A 207 16.64 8.02 -10.05
CA GLY A 207 16.62 8.62 -11.40
C GLY A 207 15.22 8.67 -12.02
N ASP A 208 14.22 8.14 -11.32
CA ASP A 208 12.86 8.04 -11.81
C ASP A 208 12.11 9.38 -11.65
N PRO A 209 11.61 10.00 -12.74
CA PRO A 209 10.89 11.26 -12.63
C PRO A 209 9.60 11.12 -11.81
N GLU A 210 8.98 9.95 -11.80
CA GLU A 210 7.69 9.72 -11.13
C GLU A 210 7.84 9.43 -9.63
N ALA A 211 9.06 9.24 -9.12
CA ALA A 211 9.27 8.87 -7.72
C ALA A 211 8.76 9.92 -6.74
N ARG A 212 8.95 11.21 -7.06
CA ARG A 212 8.45 12.31 -6.24
C ARG A 212 6.92 12.31 -6.21
N ARG A 213 6.28 12.21 -7.38
CA ARG A 213 4.82 12.16 -7.48
C ARG A 213 4.24 10.94 -6.77
N ALA A 214 4.80 9.75 -6.99
CA ALA A 214 4.32 8.52 -6.38
C ALA A 214 4.34 8.58 -4.84
N LEU A 215 5.42 9.06 -4.22
CA LEU A 215 5.46 9.25 -2.76
C LEU A 215 4.54 10.38 -2.29
N ALA A 216 4.35 11.43 -3.10
CA ALA A 216 3.41 12.49 -2.75
C ALA A 216 1.98 11.94 -2.64
N ILE A 217 1.61 11.02 -3.54
CA ILE A 217 0.31 10.32 -3.49
C ILE A 217 0.15 9.56 -2.18
N THR A 218 1.19 8.91 -1.63
CA THR A 218 1.08 8.14 -0.37
C THR A 218 0.89 9.01 0.88
N LEU A 219 1.03 10.33 0.74
CA LEU A 219 0.78 11.32 1.80
C LEU A 219 -0.41 12.25 1.48
N GLY A 220 -1.03 12.12 0.30
CA GLY A 220 -2.08 13.03 -0.15
C GLY A 220 -1.56 14.43 -0.47
N LEU A 221 -0.30 14.55 -0.88
CA LEU A 221 0.39 15.79 -1.19
C LEU A 221 0.56 15.98 -2.71
N ASN A 222 0.91 17.20 -3.11
CA ASN A 222 1.45 17.48 -4.43
C ASN A 222 2.99 17.39 -4.41
N GLU A 223 3.62 17.53 -5.58
CA GLU A 223 5.07 17.39 -5.71
C GLU A 223 5.86 18.46 -4.94
N ASP A 224 5.31 19.66 -4.79
CA ASP A 224 5.93 20.73 -4.00
C ASP A 224 5.76 20.46 -2.49
N GLY A 225 4.60 19.94 -2.08
CA GLY A 225 4.27 19.70 -0.68
C GLY A 225 5.06 18.55 -0.06
N ILE A 226 5.52 17.59 -0.87
CA ILE A 226 6.39 16.51 -0.39
C ILE A 226 7.85 16.94 -0.23
N GLU A 227 8.24 18.10 -0.78
CA GLU A 227 9.62 18.60 -0.71
C GLU A 227 10.14 18.60 0.74
N GLY A 228 11.34 18.06 0.95
CA GLY A 228 11.93 17.95 2.28
C GLY A 228 11.36 16.86 3.19
N SER A 229 10.61 15.91 2.62
CA SER A 229 10.14 14.72 3.35
C SER A 229 11.23 13.67 3.49
N GLN A 230 11.23 12.99 4.65
CA GLN A 230 12.07 11.83 4.93
C GLN A 230 11.16 10.65 5.31
N PHE A 231 11.47 9.46 4.83
CA PHE A 231 10.72 8.24 5.12
C PHE A 231 11.64 7.17 5.68
N LEU A 232 11.18 6.49 6.72
CA LEU A 232 11.80 5.26 7.20
C LEU A 232 10.97 4.08 6.74
N VAL A 233 11.66 3.12 6.12
CA VAL A 233 11.06 1.90 5.58
C VAL A 233 11.58 0.70 6.35
N SER A 234 10.69 -0.25 6.63
CA SER A 234 11.04 -1.49 7.30
C SER A 234 11.91 -2.41 6.42
N GLN A 235 12.44 -3.47 7.02
CA GLN A 235 13.20 -4.49 6.29
C GLN A 235 12.34 -5.25 5.27
N GLU A 236 11.05 -5.35 5.52
CA GLU A 236 10.08 -5.97 4.62
C GLU A 236 9.65 -5.04 3.47
N GLY A 237 9.87 -3.72 3.61
CA GLY A 237 9.50 -2.70 2.62
C GLY A 237 8.29 -1.85 2.99
N TRP A 238 7.81 -1.92 4.24
CA TRP A 238 6.67 -1.13 4.73
C TRP A 238 7.07 0.29 5.10
N LEU A 239 6.23 1.30 4.82
CA LEU A 239 6.40 2.63 5.42
C LEU A 239 6.19 2.56 6.94
N LEU A 240 7.20 3.01 7.70
CA LEU A 240 7.15 3.03 9.17
C LEU A 240 6.95 4.44 9.71
N ALA A 241 7.59 5.44 9.11
CA ALA A 241 7.54 6.81 9.58
C ALA A 241 7.79 7.80 8.44
N HIS A 242 7.23 9.00 8.62
CA HIS A 242 7.46 10.15 7.78
C HIS A 242 7.79 11.37 8.64
N TRP A 243 8.74 12.16 8.20
CA TRP A 243 9.09 13.46 8.78
C TRP A 243 9.17 14.51 7.68
N HIS A 244 8.84 15.76 7.99
CA HIS A 244 8.84 16.86 7.04
C HIS A 244 9.68 18.03 7.57
N GLN A 245 10.58 18.56 6.73
CA GLN A 245 11.44 19.72 7.04
C GLN A 245 12.31 19.51 8.30
N GLY A 246 12.87 18.29 8.46
CA GLY A 246 13.69 17.89 9.60
C GLY A 246 12.96 16.92 10.54
N GLY A 247 13.45 16.75 11.77
CA GLY A 247 12.83 15.88 12.78
C GLY A 247 13.14 14.38 12.65
N ALA A 248 13.73 13.95 11.54
CA ALA A 248 14.25 12.60 11.40
C ALA A 248 15.40 12.34 12.39
N PRO A 249 15.47 11.14 13.01
CA PRO A 249 16.60 10.74 13.85
C PRO A 249 17.94 10.73 13.10
N ALA A 250 19.05 10.74 13.83
CA ALA A 250 20.37 10.60 13.23
C ALA A 250 20.47 9.28 12.43
N PRO A 251 21.16 9.23 11.27
CA PRO A 251 21.13 8.07 10.38
C PRO A 251 21.59 6.77 11.03
N ASP A 252 22.57 6.85 11.92
CA ASP A 252 23.09 5.70 12.69
C ASP A 252 22.06 5.09 13.65
N SER A 253 21.03 5.86 14.03
CA SER A 253 19.95 5.40 14.90
C SER A 253 18.74 4.83 14.15
N LEU A 254 18.65 5.02 12.83
CA LEU A 254 17.52 4.56 12.02
C LEU A 254 17.26 3.05 12.12
N PRO A 255 18.28 2.16 12.18
CA PRO A 255 18.03 0.74 12.38
C PRO A 255 17.32 0.42 13.70
N PHE A 256 17.70 1.11 14.79
CA PHE A 256 17.07 0.95 16.11
C PHE A 256 15.63 1.50 16.10
N VAL A 257 15.41 2.64 15.45
CA VAL A 257 14.08 3.25 15.31
C VAL A 257 13.16 2.34 14.49
N ALA A 258 13.66 1.78 13.39
CA ALA A 258 12.89 0.86 12.54
C ALA A 258 12.43 -0.37 13.32
N GLU A 259 13.33 -0.98 14.09
CA GLU A 259 13.00 -2.14 14.93
C GLU A 259 12.00 -1.78 16.04
N THR A 260 12.16 -0.60 16.66
CA THR A 260 11.24 -0.13 17.70
C THR A 260 9.82 0.07 17.14
N LEU A 261 9.69 0.79 16.02
CA LEU A 261 8.39 1.05 15.39
C LEU A 261 7.73 -0.25 14.91
N ARG A 262 8.50 -1.16 14.31
CA ARG A 262 8.03 -2.48 13.90
C ARG A 262 7.40 -3.25 15.07
N ASN A 263 8.09 -3.27 16.22
CA ASN A 263 7.60 -3.97 17.40
C ASN A 263 6.30 -3.37 17.96
N VAL A 264 6.16 -2.04 17.93
CA VAL A 264 4.92 -1.33 18.34
C VAL A 264 3.76 -1.66 17.40
N CYS A 265 4.00 -1.69 16.08
CA CYS A 265 2.98 -2.07 15.10
C CYS A 265 2.52 -3.52 15.32
N LEU A 266 3.46 -4.47 15.46
CA LEU A 266 3.13 -5.89 15.67
C LEU A 266 2.32 -6.15 16.94
N THR A 267 2.63 -5.45 18.05
CA THR A 267 1.85 -5.58 19.29
C THR A 267 0.45 -4.98 19.14
N THR A 268 0.31 -3.91 18.37
CA THR A 268 -1.00 -3.27 18.13
C THR A 268 -1.88 -4.14 17.23
N THR A 269 -1.33 -4.80 16.22
CA THR A 269 -2.07 -5.73 15.33
C THR A 269 -2.48 -7.01 16.07
N GLN A 270 -1.60 -7.57 16.92
CA GLN A 270 -1.97 -8.72 17.77
C GLN A 270 -3.13 -8.40 18.72
N ASN A 271 -3.17 -7.19 19.28
CA ASN A 271 -4.27 -6.77 20.15
C ASN A 271 -5.60 -6.53 19.40
N ARG A 272 -5.57 -6.21 18.10
CA ARG A 272 -6.78 -6.08 17.27
C ARG A 272 -7.41 -7.41 16.85
N HIS A 273 -6.61 -8.48 16.76
CA HIS A 273 -7.11 -9.83 16.49
C HIS A 273 -7.40 -10.66 17.74
N ALA A 274 -7.28 -10.08 18.94
CA ALA A 274 -7.76 -10.73 20.15
C ALA A 274 -9.30 -10.82 20.07
N PRO A 275 -9.92 -12.00 20.20
CA PRO A 275 -11.37 -12.10 20.22
C PRO A 275 -11.88 -11.27 21.39
N HIS A 276 -12.73 -10.28 21.10
CA HIS A 276 -13.48 -9.58 22.12
C HIS A 276 -14.20 -10.63 22.99
N ARG A 277 -13.76 -10.75 24.24
CA ARG A 277 -14.40 -11.61 25.24
C ARG A 277 -15.70 -10.99 25.74
#